data_AF-A0AAF0R6W2-F1
#
_entry.id   AF-A0AAF0R6W2-F1
#
_cell.length_a   1.000
_cell.length_b   1.000
_cell.length_c   1.000
_cell.angle_alpha   90.00
_cell.angle_beta   90.00
_cell.angle_gamma   90.00
#
_symmetry.space_group_name_H-M   'P 1'
#
loop_
_entity.id
_entity.type
_entity.pdbx_description
1 polymer ?
#
loop_
_entity_poly.entity_id
_entity_poly.type
_entity_poly.pdbx_seq_one_letter_code
_entity_poly.pdbx_strand_id
1 'polypeptide(L)' 'MLSTIATGLVINAYGPISDNAGGIAEMAGMSHRIRERTDALDAAGNTTAAIGKVN' A
#
# COMPACT_ATOMS: atom_id res chain seq x y z
N MET A 1 0.68 -11.81 20.89
CA MET A 1 1.05 -10.99 19.71
C MET A 1 0.05 -11.12 18.57
N LEU A 2 -0.46 -12.33 18.24
CA LEU A 2 -1.36 -12.54 17.09
C LEU A 2 -2.87 -12.34 17.35
N SER A 3 -3.28 -11.86 18.53
CA SER A 3 -4.71 -11.64 18.85
C SER A 3 -5.38 -10.61 17.92
N THR A 4 -4.60 -9.76 17.26
CA THR A 4 -5.04 -8.76 16.27
C THR A 4 -4.54 -9.05 14.86
N ILE A 5 -4.22 -10.31 14.54
CA ILE A 5 -3.61 -10.69 13.25
C ILE A 5 -4.45 -10.30 12.03
N ALA A 6 -5.78 -10.29 12.15
CA ALA A 6 -6.67 -9.86 11.08
C ALA A 6 -6.39 -8.39 10.68
N THR A 7 -6.32 -7.49 11.67
CA THR A 7 -5.99 -6.08 11.42
C THR A 7 -4.56 -5.93 10.89
N GLY A 8 -3.60 -6.68 11.44
CA GLY A 8 -2.21 -6.67 10.97
C GLY A 8 -2.07 -7.11 9.50
N LEU A 9 -2.78 -8.16 9.10
CA LEU A 9 -2.80 -8.63 7.71
C LEU A 9 -3.44 -7.62 6.77
N VAL A 10 -4.54 -6.98 7.17
CA VAL A 10 -5.22 -5.96 6.35
C VAL A 10 -4.29 -4.78 6.06
N ILE A 11 -3.61 -4.23 7.07
CA ILE A 11 -2.72 -3.09 6.86
C ILE A 11 -1.46 -3.45 6.08
N ASN A 12 -1.01 -4.71 6.14
CA ASN A 12 0.11 -5.19 5.34
C ASN A 12 -0.30 -5.40 3.88
N ALA A 13 -1.46 -6.03 3.64
CA ALA A 13 -2.01 -6.27 2.31
C ALA A 13 -2.37 -4.96 1.58
N TYR A 14 -2.71 -3.91 2.32
CA TYR A 14 -2.95 -2.57 1.78
C TYR A 14 -1.77 -2.02 0.95
N GLY A 15 -0.52 -2.33 1.32
CA GLY A 15 0.66 -1.81 0.62
C GLY A 15 0.77 -2.29 -0.83
N PRO A 16 0.87 -3.61 -1.09
CA PRO A 16 0.89 -4.15 -2.44
C PRO A 16 -0.34 -3.78 -3.30
N ILE A 17 -1.50 -3.54 -2.68
CA ILE A 17 -2.69 -3.06 -3.41
C ILE A 17 -2.48 -1.62 -3.88
N SER A 18 -1.93 -0.75 -3.02
CA SER A 18 -1.69 0.66 -3.32
C SER A 18 -0.59 0.84 -4.37
N ASP A 19 0.48 0.05 -4.29
CA ASP A 19 1.55 -0.02 -5.30
C ASP A 19 0.99 -0.37 -6.69
N ASN A 20 0.24 -1.49 -6.77
CA ASN A 20 -0.39 -1.90 -8.03
C ASN A 20 -1.37 -0.86 -8.57
N ALA A 21 -2.11 -0.17 -7.71
CA ALA A 21 -2.99 0.93 -8.13
C ALA A 21 -2.19 2.08 -8.78
N GLY A 22 -1.02 2.42 -8.24
CA GLY A 22 -0.11 3.39 -8.85
C GLY A 22 0.45 2.93 -10.18
N GLY A 23 0.90 1.67 -10.27
CA GLY A 23 1.38 1.08 -11.52
C GLY A 23 0.30 1.08 -12.61
N ILE A 24 -0.95 0.73 -12.26
CA ILE A 24 -2.08 0.81 -13.19
C ILE A 24 -2.34 2.25 -13.63
N ALA A 25 -2.32 3.21 -12.71
CA ALA A 25 -2.55 4.61 -13.04
C ALA A 25 -1.51 5.15 -14.04
N GLU A 26 -0.26 4.75 -13.88
CA GLU A 26 0.84 5.09 -14.80
C GLU A 26 0.68 4.41 -16.16
N MET A 27 0.48 3.09 -16.19
CA MET A 27 0.31 2.32 -17.44
C MET A 27 -0.92 2.73 -18.24
N ALA A 28 -1.98 3.19 -17.57
CA ALA A 28 -3.21 3.68 -18.21
C ALA A 28 -3.13 5.15 -18.64
N GLY A 29 -2.00 5.85 -18.42
CA GLY A 29 -1.83 7.26 -18.79
C GLY A 29 -2.78 8.20 -18.03
N MET A 30 -3.12 7.87 -16.79
CA MET A 30 -4.01 8.70 -15.98
C MET A 30 -3.33 10.02 -15.58
N SER A 31 -4.14 10.98 -15.11
CA SER A 31 -3.64 12.28 -14.64
C SER A 31 -2.55 12.12 -13.56
N HIS A 32 -1.53 12.99 -13.61
CA HIS A 32 -0.48 13.10 -12.59
C HIS A 32 -1.04 13.15 -11.16
N ARG A 33 -2.18 13.84 -10.97
CA ARG A 33 -2.83 13.93 -9.66
C ARG A 33 -3.32 12.59 -9.11
N ILE A 34 -3.60 11.61 -9.98
CA ILE A 34 -3.94 10.25 -9.57
C ILE A 34 -2.68 9.52 -9.09
N ARG A 35 -1.56 9.69 -9.81
CA ARG A 35 -0.26 9.11 -9.42
C ARG A 35 0.24 9.68 -8.09
N GLU A 36 0.19 11.00 -7.90
CA GLU A 36 0.52 11.65 -6.61
C GLU A 36 -0.25 11.06 -5.44
N ARG A 37 -1.53 10.74 -5.65
CA ARG A 37 -2.37 10.12 -4.62
C ARG A 37 -1.93 8.69 -4.34
N THR A 38 -1.72 7.87 -5.37
CA THR A 38 -1.31 6.47 -5.18
C THR A 38 0.11 6.37 -4.60
N ASP A 39 1.02 7.29 -4.94
CA ASP A 39 2.36 7.36 -4.36
C ASP A 39 2.33 7.62 -2.86
N ALA A 40 1.43 8.51 -2.40
CA ALA A 40 1.25 8.74 -0.97
C ALA A 40 0.73 7.49 -0.23
N LEU A 41 -0.14 6.71 -0.88
CA LEU A 41 -0.68 5.46 -0.33
C LEU A 41 0.38 4.34 -0.32
N ASP A 42 1.17 4.21 -1.39
CA ASP A 42 2.28 3.26 -1.46
C ASP A 42 3.35 3.55 -0.40
N ALA A 43 3.71 4.82 -0.19
CA ALA A 43 4.63 5.21 0.89
C ALA A 43 4.15 4.77 2.29
N ALA A 44 2.84 4.90 2.57
CA ALA A 44 2.25 4.38 3.79
C ALA A 44 2.29 2.84 3.85
N GLY A 45 1.98 2.18 2.73
CA GLY A 45 2.06 0.73 2.55
C GLY A 45 3.45 0.14 2.81
N ASN A 46 4.50 0.83 2.37
CA ASN A 46 5.88 0.45 2.65
C ASN A 46 6.20 0.46 4.15
N THR A 47 5.61 1.40 4.90
CA THR A 47 5.75 1.46 6.35
C THR A 47 5.01 0.32 7.05
N THR A 48 3.77 0.02 6.65
CA THR A 48 2.99 -1.08 7.24
C THR A 48 3.57 -2.45 6.90
N ALA A 49 4.13 -2.62 5.70
CA ALA A 49 4.86 -3.81 5.30
C ALA A 49 6.11 -4.04 6.15
N ALA A 50 6.84 -2.97 6.48
CA ALA A 50 7.97 -3.05 7.40
C ALA A 50 7.53 -3.48 8.81
N ILE A 51 6.44 -2.90 9.35
CA ILE A 51 5.86 -3.29 10.65
C ILE A 51 5.41 -4.76 10.67
N GLY A 52 4.83 -5.25 9.58
CA GLY A 52 4.37 -6.63 9.45
C GLY A 52 5.49 -7.67 9.37
N LYS A 53 6.73 -7.26 9.06
CA LYS A 53 7.91 -8.15 9.02
C LYS A 53 8.55 -8.39 10.39
N VAL A 54 8.34 -7.49 11.35
CA VAL A 54 8.92 -7.55 12.70
C VAL A 54 7.93 -8.06 13.76
N ASN A 55 6.69 -8.39 13.38
CA ASN A 55 5.68 -9.04 14.23
C ASN A 55 5.42 -10.48 13.79
#